data_AF-A0A317H3G0-F1
#
_entry.id   AF-A0A317H3G0-F1
#
_cell.length_a   1.000
_cell.length_b   1.000
_cell.length_c   1.000
_cell.angle_alpha   90.00
_cell.angle_beta   90.00
_cell.angle_gamma   90.00
#
_symmetry.space_group_name_H-M   'P 1'
#
loop_
_entity.id
_entity.type
_entity.pdbx_description
1 polymer ?
#
loop_
_entity_poly.entity_id
_entity_poly.type
_entity_poly.pdbx_seq_one_letter_code
_entity_poly.pdbx_strand_id
1 'polypeptide(L)'
;MQEMHRPGMQNVVLTTKSLTDYAPVVGQDVIADIERLARPFKGARVLHISSTAYGGGVAEMLHTLIPMMRSAGLEAEWRVISGYDEFFSVTKAMHNALQGMALELTPPMRATYLHANVDNAVYFEDTFDFVIVHDPQPAPLRMLRPTGGGRWIWRCHIDLTEANPEYWDFLRPFVQIYDAAIFTMPSYVKSDLHMGKIAIIPPAIDPLSPKNAPMSSADARRIVHLYNVNPDDPVLVQVSRYDPWKDPLGVIDAFRSIKRQIPGVQLVMIGSMAHDDPEGMEYYQRTKD
;
A
#
# COMPACT_ATOMS: atom_id res chain seq x y z
N MET A 1 -6.17 -3.45 30.12
CA MET A 1 -7.57 -3.41 29.66
C MET A 1 -7.53 -3.35 28.15
N GLN A 2 -7.93 -4.41 27.45
CA GLN A 2 -8.02 -4.41 25.99
C GLN A 2 -9.07 -3.37 25.59
N GLU A 3 -8.70 -2.42 24.74
CA GLU A 3 -9.67 -1.57 24.06
C GLU A 3 -10.62 -2.50 23.30
N MET A 4 -11.91 -2.46 23.65
CA MET A 4 -12.94 -3.14 22.89
C MET A 4 -12.86 -2.62 21.45
N HIS A 5 -12.58 -3.54 20.52
CA HIS A 5 -12.57 -3.27 19.09
C HIS A 5 -13.90 -2.63 18.69
N ARG A 6 -13.89 -1.32 18.38
CA ARG A 6 -15.10 -0.65 17.91
C ARG A 6 -15.37 -1.16 16.48
N PRO A 7 -16.50 -1.83 16.24
CA PRO A 7 -16.80 -2.31 14.90
C PRO A 7 -17.07 -1.13 13.96
N GLY A 8 -16.77 -1.32 12.67
CA GLY A 8 -16.91 -0.31 11.64
C GLY A 8 -15.59 0.38 11.26
N MET A 9 -15.60 1.03 10.09
CA MET A 9 -14.41 1.70 9.56
C MET A 9 -14.07 2.97 10.34
N GLN A 10 -12.78 3.25 10.50
CA GLN A 10 -12.29 4.42 11.23
C GLN A 10 -11.78 5.50 10.29
N ASN A 11 -12.16 6.75 10.53
CA ASN A 11 -11.61 7.89 9.80
C ASN A 11 -10.14 8.11 10.17
N VAL A 12 -9.30 8.35 9.17
CA VAL A 12 -7.90 8.71 9.39
C VAL A 12 -7.75 10.22 9.42
N VAL A 13 -7.13 10.72 10.49
CA VAL A 13 -6.76 12.14 10.59
C VAL A 13 -5.55 12.40 9.71
N LEU A 14 -5.69 13.36 8.80
CA LEU A 14 -4.69 13.71 7.81
C LEU A 14 -4.15 15.11 8.05
N THR A 15 -2.87 15.30 7.77
CA THR A 15 -2.25 16.63 7.75
C THR A 15 -2.70 17.43 6.54
N THR A 16 -2.49 18.73 6.57
CA THR A 16 -2.72 19.61 5.42
C THR A 16 -1.48 19.66 4.54
N LYS A 17 -1.66 19.58 3.23
CA LYS A 17 -0.63 19.86 2.21
C LYS A 17 -1.25 20.70 1.11
N SER A 18 -0.47 21.58 0.49
CA SER A 18 -0.91 22.33 -0.69
C SER A 18 -0.25 21.77 -1.95
N LEU A 19 -1.00 21.72 -3.05
CA LEU A 19 -0.41 21.44 -4.37
C LEU A 19 0.70 22.44 -4.72
N THR A 20 0.54 23.69 -4.32
CA THR A 20 1.52 24.76 -4.60
C THR A 20 2.88 24.52 -3.94
N ASP A 21 2.93 23.73 -2.85
CA ASP A 21 4.19 23.40 -2.16
C ASP A 21 5.13 22.61 -3.08
N TYR A 22 4.57 21.94 -4.10
CA TYR A 22 5.29 21.12 -5.06
C TYR A 22 5.77 21.90 -6.29
N ALA A 23 5.36 23.15 -6.48
CA ALA A 23 5.78 23.96 -7.62
C ALA A 23 7.31 24.09 -7.77
N PRO A 24 8.13 24.17 -6.70
CA PRO A 24 9.60 24.15 -6.84
C PRO A 24 10.16 22.84 -7.41
N VAL A 25 9.42 21.74 -7.34
CA VAL A 25 9.84 20.42 -7.81
C VAL A 25 9.38 20.16 -9.24
N VAL A 26 8.11 20.46 -9.55
CA VAL A 26 7.48 20.10 -10.83
C VAL A 26 7.21 21.27 -11.77
N GLY A 27 7.39 22.52 -11.29
CA GLY A 27 7.05 23.73 -12.03
C GLY A 27 5.58 24.13 -11.90
N GLN A 28 5.29 25.41 -12.17
CA GLN A 28 3.95 25.99 -12.03
C GLN A 28 2.95 25.43 -13.07
N ASP A 29 3.41 25.11 -14.28
CA ASP A 29 2.55 24.61 -15.36
C ASP A 29 1.89 23.27 -14.99
N VAL A 30 2.63 22.38 -14.33
CA VAL A 30 2.09 21.09 -13.84
C VAL A 30 1.02 21.32 -12.78
N ILE A 31 1.22 22.27 -11.87
CA ILE A 31 0.22 22.61 -10.85
C ILE A 31 -1.05 23.16 -11.51
N ALA A 32 -0.90 24.10 -12.45
CA ALA A 32 -2.02 24.68 -13.18
C ALA A 32 -2.79 23.63 -13.98
N ASP A 33 -2.11 22.64 -14.57
CA ASP A 33 -2.76 21.54 -15.27
C ASP A 33 -3.55 20.61 -14.33
N ILE A 34 -3.01 20.30 -13.15
CA ILE A 34 -3.73 19.53 -12.13
C ILE A 34 -5.00 20.28 -11.70
N GLU A 35 -4.89 21.58 -11.41
CA GLU A 35 -6.04 22.41 -11.01
C GLU A 35 -7.09 22.51 -12.13
N ARG A 36 -6.64 22.63 -13.39
CA ARG A 36 -7.53 22.64 -14.56
C ARG A 36 -8.29 21.31 -14.70
N LEU A 37 -7.61 20.18 -14.52
CA LEU A 37 -8.22 18.84 -14.56
C LEU A 37 -9.14 18.57 -13.36
N ALA A 38 -8.83 19.12 -12.19
CA ALA A 38 -9.64 18.98 -10.98
C ALA A 38 -10.91 19.84 -10.99
N ARG A 39 -10.93 20.96 -11.74
CA ARG A 39 -12.03 21.93 -11.77
C ARG A 39 -13.43 21.32 -11.96
N PRO A 40 -13.67 20.35 -12.87
CA PRO A 40 -14.98 19.73 -13.03
C PRO A 40 -15.42 18.88 -11.83
N PHE A 41 -14.48 18.50 -10.95
CA PHE A 41 -14.69 17.66 -9.76
C PHE A 41 -14.66 18.47 -8.46
N LYS A 42 -14.69 19.80 -8.53
CA LYS A 42 -14.69 20.65 -7.34
C LYS A 42 -15.91 20.33 -6.46
N GLY A 43 -15.65 20.05 -5.18
CA GLY A 43 -16.66 19.63 -4.20
C GLY A 43 -17.07 18.16 -4.31
N ALA A 44 -16.50 17.38 -5.23
CA ALA A 44 -16.79 15.95 -5.31
C ALA A 44 -16.30 15.22 -4.05
N ARG A 45 -17.17 14.39 -3.49
CA ARG A 45 -16.88 13.60 -2.29
C ARG A 45 -16.18 12.31 -2.68
N VAL A 46 -14.93 12.16 -2.25
CA VAL A 46 -14.09 11.00 -2.59
C VAL A 46 -13.70 10.25 -1.32
N LEU A 47 -14.05 8.97 -1.24
CA LEU A 47 -13.63 8.11 -0.13
C LEU A 47 -12.54 7.15 -0.58
N HIS A 48 -11.42 7.14 0.14
CA HIS A 48 -10.44 6.06 0.09
C HIS A 48 -10.70 5.07 1.22
N ILE A 49 -10.66 3.76 0.93
CA ILE A 49 -10.78 2.68 1.91
C ILE A 49 -9.54 1.78 1.82
N SER A 50 -8.85 1.54 2.93
CA SER A 50 -7.70 0.62 3.02
C SER A 50 -7.74 -0.22 4.31
N SER A 51 -6.74 -1.09 4.50
CA SER A 51 -6.62 -1.97 5.68
C SER A 51 -5.85 -1.39 6.87
N THR A 52 -4.98 -0.41 6.64
CA THR A 52 -4.18 0.23 7.70
C THR A 52 -3.89 1.70 7.40
N ALA A 53 -3.81 2.52 8.45
CA ALA A 53 -3.41 3.92 8.41
C ALA A 53 -1.90 4.13 8.65
N TYR A 54 -1.22 3.06 9.09
CA TYR A 54 0.18 3.08 9.51
C TYR A 54 0.93 1.91 8.88
N GLY A 55 2.15 2.18 8.42
CA GLY A 55 2.99 1.16 7.79
C GLY A 55 2.57 0.84 6.34
N GLY A 56 3.57 0.51 5.52
CA GLY A 56 3.37 0.14 4.12
C GLY A 56 3.22 1.32 3.15
N GLY A 57 3.42 1.03 1.86
CA GLY A 57 3.45 2.04 0.80
C GLY A 57 2.09 2.68 0.52
N VAL A 58 0.98 1.97 0.76
CA VAL A 58 -0.38 2.52 0.57
C VAL A 58 -0.67 3.62 1.57
N ALA A 59 -0.39 3.40 2.85
CA ALA A 59 -0.60 4.42 3.88
C ALA A 59 0.27 5.66 3.62
N GLU A 60 1.56 5.47 3.30
CA GLU A 60 2.47 6.57 2.95
C GLU A 60 1.93 7.41 1.78
N MET A 61 1.43 6.74 0.73
CA MET A 61 0.86 7.40 -0.43
C MET A 61 -0.39 8.20 -0.07
N LEU A 62 -1.31 7.63 0.71
CA LEU A 62 -2.59 8.27 1.05
C LEU A 62 -2.42 9.47 2.00
N HIS A 63 -1.42 9.43 2.89
CA HIS A 63 -1.01 10.58 3.71
C HIS A 63 -0.58 11.80 2.88
N THR A 64 -0.25 11.61 1.59
CA THR A 64 0.10 12.70 0.67
C THR A 64 -1.01 12.97 -0.34
N LEU A 65 -1.51 11.93 -1.00
CA LEU A 65 -2.47 12.02 -2.10
C LEU A 65 -3.76 12.71 -1.67
N ILE A 66 -4.31 12.33 -0.51
CA ILE A 66 -5.61 12.84 -0.07
C ILE A 66 -5.54 14.33 0.29
N PRO A 67 -4.54 14.81 1.05
CA PRO A 67 -4.32 16.24 1.23
C PRO A 67 -4.14 17.01 -0.10
N MET A 68 -3.42 16.44 -1.08
CA MET A 68 -3.30 17.07 -2.41
C MET A 68 -4.65 17.15 -3.14
N MET A 69 -5.48 16.12 -3.06
CA MET A 69 -6.85 16.14 -3.63
C MET A 69 -7.71 17.22 -2.95
N ARG A 70 -7.59 17.38 -1.63
CA ARG A 70 -8.25 18.47 -0.89
C ARG A 70 -7.79 19.84 -1.36
N SER A 71 -6.47 20.01 -1.52
CA SER A 71 -5.90 21.24 -2.07
C SER A 71 -6.38 21.54 -3.50
N ALA A 72 -6.69 20.52 -4.30
CA ALA A 72 -7.26 20.66 -5.64
C ALA A 72 -8.76 21.01 -5.64
N GLY A 73 -9.41 21.02 -4.48
CA GLY A 73 -10.82 21.37 -4.31
C GLY A 73 -11.77 20.18 -4.23
N LEU A 74 -11.29 18.94 -4.04
CA LEU A 74 -12.14 17.77 -3.79
C LEU A 74 -12.38 17.58 -2.29
N GLU A 75 -13.52 17.01 -1.92
CA GLU A 75 -13.84 16.62 -0.55
C GLU A 75 -13.40 15.17 -0.31
N ALA A 76 -12.08 14.98 -0.20
CA ALA A 76 -11.48 13.65 -0.08
C ALA A 76 -11.31 13.20 1.38
N GLU A 77 -11.66 11.94 1.69
CA GLU A 77 -11.56 11.33 3.01
C GLU A 77 -10.89 9.95 2.94
N TRP A 78 -10.39 9.48 4.08
CA TRP A 78 -9.80 8.16 4.21
C TRP A 78 -10.41 7.42 5.39
N ARG A 79 -10.85 6.19 5.13
CA ARG A 79 -11.27 5.24 6.15
C ARG A 79 -10.45 3.98 6.10
N VAL A 80 -10.16 3.42 7.28
CA VAL A 80 -9.53 2.11 7.41
C VAL A 80 -10.55 1.10 7.93
N ILE A 81 -10.56 -0.09 7.35
CA ILE A 81 -11.38 -1.18 7.87
C ILE A 81 -10.86 -1.64 9.23
N SER A 82 -11.79 -2.02 10.10
CA SER A 82 -11.48 -2.68 11.36
C SER A 82 -11.45 -4.19 11.14
N GLY A 83 -10.48 -4.88 11.74
CA GLY A 83 -10.37 -6.34 11.65
C GLY A 83 -9.81 -6.93 12.93
N TYR A 84 -10.18 -8.16 13.23
CA TYR A 84 -9.58 -8.96 14.30
C TYR A 84 -8.34 -9.71 13.78
N ASP A 85 -7.45 -10.16 14.65
CA ASP A 85 -6.15 -10.76 14.27
C ASP A 85 -6.27 -11.89 13.24
N GLU A 86 -7.32 -12.70 13.34
CA GLU A 86 -7.60 -13.77 12.39
C GLU A 86 -7.87 -13.22 10.97
N PHE A 87 -8.59 -12.11 10.84
CA PHE A 87 -8.84 -11.46 9.55
C PHE A 87 -7.54 -10.96 8.92
N PHE A 88 -6.66 -10.35 9.70
CA PHE A 88 -5.34 -9.91 9.20
C PHE A 88 -4.44 -11.08 8.83
N SER A 89 -4.52 -12.19 9.57
CA SER A 89 -3.82 -13.44 9.21
C SER A 89 -4.31 -14.01 7.87
N VAL A 90 -5.63 -14.06 7.66
CA VAL A 90 -6.24 -14.51 6.40
C VAL A 90 -5.86 -13.59 5.24
N THR A 91 -5.89 -12.27 5.45
CA THR A 91 -5.58 -11.32 4.37
C THR A 91 -4.08 -11.25 4.06
N LYS A 92 -3.20 -11.52 5.02
CA LYS A 92 -1.76 -11.75 4.76
C LYS A 92 -1.53 -13.01 3.93
N ALA A 93 -2.21 -14.12 4.25
CA ALA A 93 -2.18 -15.33 3.41
C ALA A 93 -2.70 -15.06 1.99
N MET A 94 -3.80 -14.31 1.87
CA MET A 94 -4.33 -13.87 0.58
C MET A 94 -3.34 -13.00 -0.19
N HIS A 95 -2.69 -12.03 0.46
CA HIS A 95 -1.64 -11.21 -0.14
C HIS A 95 -0.51 -12.08 -0.70
N ASN A 96 0.05 -12.99 0.10
CA ASN A 96 1.14 -13.88 -0.32
C ASN A 96 0.70 -14.83 -1.46
N ALA A 97 -0.50 -15.42 -1.36
CA ALA A 97 -1.02 -16.34 -2.37
C ALA A 97 -1.29 -15.63 -3.71
N LEU A 98 -1.86 -14.43 -3.68
CA LEU A 98 -2.08 -13.63 -4.89
C LEU A 98 -0.78 -13.17 -5.55
N GLN A 99 0.34 -13.16 -4.82
CA GLN A 99 1.68 -12.91 -5.36
C GLN A 99 2.45 -14.19 -5.74
N GLY A 100 1.80 -15.36 -5.72
CA GLY A 100 2.36 -16.62 -6.20
C GLY A 100 2.76 -17.63 -5.14
N MET A 101 2.48 -17.39 -3.85
CA MET A 101 2.67 -18.42 -2.83
C MET A 101 1.65 -19.57 -3.01
N ALA A 102 2.14 -20.81 -2.96
CA ALA A 102 1.30 -22.00 -2.91
C ALA A 102 0.71 -22.15 -1.49
N LEU A 103 -0.47 -21.57 -1.28
CA LEU A 103 -1.28 -21.68 -0.07
C LEU A 103 -2.66 -22.22 -0.42
N GLU A 104 -3.30 -22.92 0.52
CA GLU A 104 -4.68 -23.39 0.41
C GLU A 104 -5.65 -22.31 0.93
N LEU A 105 -6.81 -22.13 0.27
CA LEU A 105 -7.87 -21.24 0.75
C LEU A 105 -9.02 -22.02 1.40
N THR A 106 -8.88 -22.29 2.69
CA THR A 106 -9.85 -23.10 3.44
C THR A 106 -11.22 -22.42 3.60
N PRO A 107 -12.33 -23.18 3.76
CA PRO A 107 -13.64 -22.59 4.01
C PRO A 107 -13.71 -21.66 5.23
N PRO A 108 -13.06 -21.95 6.39
CA PRO A 108 -13.00 -21.01 7.50
C PRO A 108 -12.35 -19.68 7.13
N MET A 109 -11.26 -19.68 6.35
CA MET A 109 -10.61 -18.45 5.90
C MET A 109 -11.55 -17.60 5.05
N ARG A 110 -12.30 -18.22 4.13
CA ARG A 110 -13.32 -17.54 3.31
C ARG A 110 -14.40 -16.91 4.19
N ALA A 111 -14.88 -17.65 5.20
CA ALA A 111 -15.89 -17.17 6.13
C ALA A 111 -15.38 -15.99 6.96
N THR A 112 -14.18 -16.08 7.52
CA THR A 112 -13.52 -15.02 8.29
C THR A 112 -13.34 -13.75 7.46
N TYR A 113 -12.88 -13.87 6.22
CA TYR A 113 -12.73 -12.75 5.30
C TYR A 113 -14.05 -12.04 4.99
N LEU A 114 -15.12 -12.81 4.72
CA LEU A 114 -16.43 -12.25 4.40
C LEU A 114 -17.11 -11.63 5.62
N HIS A 115 -17.04 -12.28 6.79
CA HIS A 115 -17.65 -11.78 8.02
C HIS A 115 -17.07 -10.42 8.42
N ALA A 116 -15.75 -10.27 8.41
CA ALA A 116 -15.12 -8.98 8.69
C ALA A 116 -15.56 -7.88 7.70
N ASN A 117 -15.75 -8.21 6.42
CA ASN A 117 -16.25 -7.25 5.43
C ASN A 117 -17.72 -6.89 5.64
N VAL A 118 -18.55 -7.83 6.07
CA VAL A 118 -19.94 -7.55 6.48
C VAL A 118 -19.97 -6.60 7.67
N ASP A 119 -19.17 -6.86 8.71
CA ASP A 119 -19.09 -6.01 9.88
C ASP A 119 -18.68 -4.58 9.52
N ASN A 120 -17.72 -4.41 8.61
CA ASN A 120 -17.33 -3.07 8.15
C ASN A 120 -18.41 -2.39 7.28
N ALA A 121 -19.16 -3.16 6.49
CA ALA A 121 -20.20 -2.63 5.62
C ALA A 121 -21.45 -2.17 6.39
N VAL A 122 -21.80 -2.84 7.50
CA VAL A 122 -23.01 -2.55 8.29
C VAL A 122 -23.00 -1.12 8.84
N TYR A 123 -21.83 -0.62 9.28
CA TYR A 123 -21.70 0.73 9.82
C TYR A 123 -21.35 1.79 8.76
N PHE A 124 -21.31 1.41 7.48
CA PHE A 124 -21.06 2.31 6.38
C PHE A 124 -22.38 2.76 5.77
N GLU A 125 -22.90 3.91 6.18
CA GLU A 125 -24.17 4.45 5.67
C GLU A 125 -23.97 5.59 4.67
N ASP A 126 -22.85 6.30 4.76
CA ASP A 126 -22.55 7.46 3.92
C ASP A 126 -22.54 7.14 2.42
N THR A 127 -22.81 8.18 1.63
CA THR A 127 -22.74 8.18 0.16
C THR A 127 -21.59 9.06 -0.29
N PHE A 128 -20.94 8.68 -1.39
CA PHE A 128 -19.82 9.41 -1.98
C PHE A 128 -19.96 9.41 -3.50
N ASP A 129 -19.41 10.43 -4.18
CA ASP A 129 -19.39 10.47 -5.64
C ASP A 129 -18.43 9.42 -6.20
N PHE A 130 -17.31 9.21 -5.48
CA PHE A 130 -16.28 8.22 -5.81
C PHE A 130 -15.83 7.47 -4.56
N VAL A 131 -15.71 6.14 -4.67
CA VAL A 131 -15.16 5.28 -3.62
C VAL A 131 -14.00 4.48 -4.21
N ILE A 132 -12.82 4.62 -3.63
CA ILE A 132 -11.58 3.96 -4.06
C ILE A 132 -11.20 2.95 -2.99
N VAL A 133 -11.30 1.66 -3.32
CA VAL A 133 -10.98 0.55 -2.42
C VAL A 133 -9.60 0.02 -2.75
N HIS A 134 -8.69 0.08 -1.78
CA HIS A 134 -7.30 -0.32 -1.93
C HIS A 134 -7.12 -1.78 -1.52
N ASP A 135 -6.50 -2.55 -2.42
CA ASP A 135 -6.06 -3.94 -2.20
C ASP A 135 -7.19 -4.96 -1.93
N PRO A 136 -6.88 -6.27 -1.74
CA PRO A 136 -7.91 -7.31 -1.58
C PRO A 136 -8.73 -7.23 -0.30
N GLN A 137 -8.21 -6.64 0.79
CA GLN A 137 -8.81 -6.76 2.12
C GLN A 137 -10.26 -6.22 2.18
N PRO A 138 -10.56 -5.03 1.61
CA PRO A 138 -11.91 -4.46 1.61
C PRO A 138 -12.67 -4.69 0.29
N ALA A 139 -12.16 -5.51 -0.63
CA ALA A 139 -12.74 -5.68 -1.96
C ALA A 139 -14.25 -6.03 -1.98
N PRO A 140 -14.80 -6.85 -1.05
CA PRO A 140 -16.22 -7.20 -1.03
C PRO A 140 -17.16 -6.04 -0.71
N LEU A 141 -16.66 -4.90 -0.18
CA LEU A 141 -17.50 -3.77 0.24
C LEU A 141 -18.42 -3.26 -0.88
N ARG A 142 -17.96 -3.27 -2.14
CA ARG A 142 -18.79 -2.90 -3.30
C ARG A 142 -20.06 -3.75 -3.41
N MET A 143 -19.91 -5.06 -3.21
CA MET A 143 -21.02 -6.02 -3.26
C MET A 143 -21.98 -5.82 -2.09
N LEU A 144 -21.43 -5.52 -0.92
CA LEU A 144 -22.18 -5.34 0.34
C LEU A 144 -22.90 -3.97 0.41
N ARG A 145 -22.50 -2.99 -0.41
CA ARG A 145 -23.14 -1.68 -0.56
C ARG A 145 -23.68 -1.46 -1.98
N PRO A 146 -24.67 -2.24 -2.44
CA PRO A 146 -25.19 -2.12 -3.80
C PRO A 146 -25.88 -0.76 -4.05
N THR A 147 -26.45 -0.16 -3.01
CA THR A 147 -27.22 1.10 -3.05
C THR A 147 -26.40 2.35 -2.67
N GLY A 148 -25.10 2.22 -2.41
CA GLY A 148 -24.26 3.32 -1.90
C GLY A 148 -24.05 4.51 -2.86
N GLY A 149 -24.57 4.44 -4.08
CA GLY A 149 -24.35 5.45 -5.13
C GLY A 149 -22.89 5.55 -5.55
N GLY A 150 -22.61 6.53 -6.43
CA GLY A 150 -21.25 6.86 -6.86
C GLY A 150 -20.58 5.86 -7.79
N ARG A 151 -19.32 6.13 -8.12
CA ARG A 151 -18.44 5.25 -8.90
C ARG A 151 -17.42 4.58 -7.99
N TRP A 152 -17.35 3.26 -8.06
CA TRP A 152 -16.45 2.45 -7.26
C TRP A 152 -15.25 2.00 -8.07
N ILE A 153 -14.06 2.24 -7.53
CA ILE A 153 -12.79 1.96 -8.19
C ILE A 153 -11.98 1.03 -7.29
N TRP A 154 -11.54 -0.11 -7.83
CA TRP A 154 -10.62 -0.98 -7.12
C TRP A 154 -9.18 -0.62 -7.48
N ARG A 155 -8.34 -0.34 -6.49
CA ARG A 155 -6.92 -0.04 -6.69
C ARG A 155 -6.10 -1.22 -6.17
N CYS A 156 -5.51 -1.98 -7.09
CA CYS A 156 -4.60 -3.08 -6.77
C CYS A 156 -3.15 -2.55 -6.69
N HIS A 157 -2.48 -2.80 -5.57
CA HIS A 157 -1.07 -2.44 -5.38
C HIS A 157 -0.12 -3.66 -5.46
N ILE A 158 -0.67 -4.87 -5.49
CA ILE A 158 0.10 -6.12 -5.54
C ILE A 158 0.29 -6.64 -6.98
N ASP A 159 1.28 -7.51 -7.14
CA ASP A 159 1.52 -8.26 -8.37
C ASP A 159 0.57 -9.47 -8.43
N LEU A 160 -0.18 -9.62 -9.53
CA LEU A 160 -1.08 -10.76 -9.75
C LEU A 160 -0.63 -11.68 -10.88
N THR A 161 0.56 -11.48 -11.45
CA THR A 161 1.08 -12.26 -12.59
C THR A 161 0.98 -13.76 -12.33
N GLU A 162 1.54 -14.20 -11.21
CA GLU A 162 1.58 -15.60 -10.77
C GLU A 162 0.54 -15.91 -9.67
N ALA A 163 -0.55 -15.15 -9.61
CA ALA A 163 -1.55 -15.31 -8.55
C ALA A 163 -2.07 -16.75 -8.43
N ASN A 164 -2.09 -17.27 -7.20
CA ASN A 164 -2.69 -18.56 -6.88
C ASN A 164 -4.15 -18.60 -7.40
N PRO A 165 -4.49 -19.57 -8.28
CA PRO A 165 -5.80 -19.60 -8.93
C PRO A 165 -6.97 -19.66 -7.93
N GLU A 166 -6.83 -20.39 -6.82
CA GLU A 166 -7.91 -20.53 -5.84
C GLU A 166 -8.27 -19.20 -5.17
N TYR A 167 -7.25 -18.41 -4.82
CA TYR A 167 -7.42 -17.10 -4.23
C TYR A 167 -7.92 -16.07 -5.25
N TRP A 168 -7.42 -16.13 -6.49
CA TRP A 168 -7.89 -15.25 -7.55
C TRP A 168 -9.34 -15.54 -7.92
N ASP A 169 -9.73 -16.80 -8.11
CA ASP A 169 -11.11 -17.18 -8.41
C ASP A 169 -12.08 -16.79 -7.30
N PHE A 170 -11.63 -16.79 -6.04
CA PHE A 170 -12.41 -16.29 -4.91
C PHE A 170 -12.55 -14.75 -4.91
N LEU A 171 -11.47 -14.02 -5.20
CA LEU A 171 -11.45 -12.56 -5.15
C LEU A 171 -12.13 -11.92 -6.37
N ARG A 172 -11.87 -12.45 -7.58
CA ARG A 172 -12.29 -11.90 -8.88
C ARG A 172 -13.76 -11.47 -8.93
N PRO A 173 -14.74 -12.25 -8.44
CA PRO A 173 -16.15 -11.83 -8.45
C PRO A 173 -16.41 -10.52 -7.70
N PHE A 174 -15.70 -10.26 -6.60
CA PHE A 174 -15.84 -9.01 -5.85
C PHE A 174 -15.25 -7.82 -6.59
N VAL A 175 -14.16 -8.04 -7.34
CA VAL A 175 -13.47 -6.97 -8.07
C VAL A 175 -14.19 -6.61 -9.36
N GLN A 176 -14.75 -7.61 -10.05
CA GLN A 176 -15.31 -7.44 -11.39
C GLN A 176 -16.57 -6.55 -11.41
N ILE A 177 -17.23 -6.36 -10.27
CA ILE A 177 -18.41 -5.50 -10.11
C ILE A 177 -18.08 -4.02 -9.86
N TYR A 178 -16.80 -3.65 -9.75
CA TYR A 178 -16.37 -2.27 -9.67
C TYR A 178 -16.53 -1.56 -11.03
N ASP A 179 -16.72 -0.24 -11.03
CA ASP A 179 -16.84 0.57 -12.25
C ASP A 179 -15.51 0.71 -12.99
N ALA A 180 -14.39 0.63 -12.27
CA ALA A 180 -13.05 0.60 -12.82
C ALA A 180 -12.06 -0.11 -11.89
N ALA A 181 -10.92 -0.52 -12.45
CA ALA A 181 -9.77 -0.95 -11.68
C ALA A 181 -8.52 -0.14 -12.05
N ILE A 182 -7.59 -0.02 -11.11
CA ILE A 182 -6.31 0.63 -11.32
C ILE A 182 -5.20 -0.35 -10.90
N PHE A 183 -4.23 -0.57 -11.79
CA PHE A 183 -3.04 -1.40 -11.55
C PHE A 183 -1.76 -0.57 -11.66
N THR A 184 -0.69 -1.08 -11.05
CA THR A 184 0.64 -0.44 -11.12
C THR A 184 1.31 -0.65 -12.48
N MET A 185 1.16 -1.85 -13.07
CA MET A 185 1.73 -2.21 -14.36
C MET A 185 0.72 -2.97 -15.23
N PRO A 186 0.83 -2.92 -16.57
CA PRO A 186 -0.04 -3.69 -17.45
C PRO A 186 0.04 -5.20 -17.22
N SER A 187 1.22 -5.71 -16.87
CA SER A 187 1.46 -7.14 -16.59
C SER A 187 0.69 -7.67 -15.38
N TYR A 188 0.26 -6.79 -14.46
CA TYR A 188 -0.50 -7.20 -13.26
C TYR A 188 -1.99 -7.41 -13.56
N VAL A 189 -2.45 -7.04 -14.75
CA VAL A 189 -3.84 -7.23 -15.15
C VAL A 189 -4.06 -8.69 -15.55
N LYS A 190 -4.94 -9.37 -14.82
CA LYS A 190 -5.36 -10.74 -15.13
C LYS A 190 -6.22 -10.77 -16.41
N SER A 191 -5.93 -11.71 -17.31
CA SER A 191 -6.60 -11.82 -18.62
C SER A 191 -8.09 -12.17 -18.54
N ASP A 192 -8.50 -12.79 -17.43
CA ASP A 192 -9.86 -13.19 -17.10
C ASP A 192 -10.59 -12.18 -16.20
N LEU A 193 -10.02 -10.99 -15.98
CA LEU A 193 -10.71 -9.86 -15.35
C LEU A 193 -11.54 -9.10 -16.39
N HIS A 194 -12.85 -9.30 -16.39
CA HIS A 194 -13.74 -8.71 -17.38
C HIS A 194 -14.43 -7.44 -16.84
N MET A 195 -13.83 -6.28 -17.06
CA MET A 195 -14.44 -4.99 -16.71
C MET A 195 -14.14 -3.90 -17.75
N GLY A 196 -15.02 -2.89 -17.82
CA GLY A 196 -14.99 -1.91 -18.90
C GLY A 196 -13.86 -0.87 -18.81
N LYS A 197 -13.34 -0.59 -17.61
CA LYS A 197 -12.31 0.44 -17.39
C LYS A 197 -11.18 -0.09 -16.54
N ILE A 198 -9.99 -0.14 -17.11
CA ILE A 198 -8.74 -0.48 -16.43
C ILE A 198 -7.75 0.65 -16.70
N ALA A 199 -7.19 1.23 -15.63
CA ALA A 199 -6.15 2.24 -15.70
C ALA A 199 -4.82 1.70 -15.18
N ILE A 200 -3.72 2.12 -15.79
CA ILE A 200 -2.37 1.82 -15.32
C ILE A 200 -1.81 3.11 -14.72
N ILE A 201 -1.65 3.13 -13.40
CA ILE A 201 -1.13 4.27 -12.65
C ILE A 201 -0.01 3.74 -11.75
N PRO A 202 1.26 4.07 -12.02
CA PRO A 202 2.37 3.66 -11.16
C PRO A 202 2.29 4.36 -9.80
N PRO A 203 2.84 3.77 -8.72
CA PRO A 203 3.01 4.47 -7.46
C PRO A 203 3.93 5.69 -7.65
N ALA A 204 3.76 6.67 -6.77
CA ALA A 204 4.59 7.88 -6.74
C ALA A 204 5.24 8.04 -5.37
N ILE A 205 6.31 8.83 -5.33
CA ILE A 205 6.94 9.28 -4.08
C ILE A 205 6.54 10.73 -3.80
N ASP A 206 6.44 11.09 -2.52
CA ASP A 206 6.30 12.48 -2.11
C ASP A 206 7.70 13.10 -1.93
N PRO A 207 8.18 13.99 -2.83
CA PRO A 207 9.51 14.59 -2.74
C PRO A 207 9.70 15.46 -1.50
N LEU A 208 8.63 15.85 -0.82
CA LEU A 208 8.67 16.70 0.38
C LEU A 208 8.46 15.91 1.68
N SER A 209 8.20 14.60 1.60
CA SER A 209 8.07 13.78 2.81
C SER A 209 9.44 13.57 3.47
N PRO A 210 9.48 13.33 4.80
CA PRO A 210 10.75 13.08 5.50
C PRO A 210 11.62 11.98 4.89
N LYS A 211 11.02 11.01 4.18
CA LYS A 211 11.75 9.93 3.52
C LYS A 211 12.52 10.40 2.28
N ASN A 212 11.98 11.35 1.51
CA ASN A 212 12.53 11.74 0.20
C ASN A 212 13.03 13.18 0.15
N ALA A 213 12.73 13.98 1.18
CA ALA A 213 13.16 15.37 1.26
C ALA A 213 14.70 15.47 1.20
N PRO A 214 15.25 16.45 0.47
CA PRO A 214 16.69 16.67 0.43
C PRO A 214 17.29 16.82 1.82
N MET A 215 18.43 16.15 2.04
CA MET A 215 19.18 16.21 3.30
C MET A 215 20.62 16.68 3.02
N SER A 216 21.19 17.45 3.95
CA SER A 216 22.59 17.87 3.84
C SER A 216 23.52 16.65 3.92
N SER A 217 24.62 16.66 3.16
CA SER A 217 25.60 15.56 3.23
C SER A 217 26.22 15.43 4.62
N ALA A 218 26.32 16.51 5.39
CA ALA A 218 26.81 16.49 6.77
C ALA A 218 25.85 15.72 7.70
N ASP A 219 24.54 15.97 7.60
CA ASP A 219 23.53 15.25 8.37
C ASP A 219 23.44 13.79 7.95
N ALA A 220 23.46 13.51 6.65
CA ALA A 220 23.47 12.14 6.13
C ALA A 220 24.68 11.35 6.66
N ARG A 221 25.89 11.92 6.57
CA ARG A 221 27.12 11.31 7.10
C ARG A 221 27.04 11.09 8.60
N ARG A 222 26.51 12.05 9.36
CA ARG A 222 26.29 11.92 10.80
C ARG A 222 25.36 10.75 11.12
N ILE A 223 24.23 10.63 10.42
CA ILE A 223 23.27 9.53 10.63
C ILE A 223 23.91 8.18 10.30
N VAL A 224 24.57 8.06 9.15
CA VAL A 224 25.24 6.83 8.72
C VAL A 224 26.30 6.39 9.74
N HIS A 225 27.07 7.34 10.27
CA HIS A 225 28.07 7.06 11.30
C HIS A 225 27.47 6.56 12.63
N LEU A 226 26.28 7.04 13.03
CA LEU A 226 25.59 6.57 14.23
C LEU A 226 25.23 5.08 14.17
N TYR A 227 25.08 4.52 12.96
CA TYR A 227 24.83 3.10 12.73
C TYR A 227 26.11 2.29 12.48
N ASN A 228 27.28 2.84 12.82
CA ASN A 228 28.60 2.21 12.63
C ASN A 228 28.92 1.84 11.17
N VAL A 229 28.37 2.60 10.20
CA VAL A 229 28.70 2.45 8.78
C VAL A 229 29.70 3.55 8.42
N ASN A 230 30.80 3.18 7.75
CA ASN A 230 31.76 4.15 7.24
C ASN A 230 31.23 4.80 5.95
N PRO A 231 30.91 6.11 5.92
CA PRO A 231 30.40 6.77 4.72
C PRO A 231 31.45 6.97 3.61
N ASP A 232 32.73 6.72 3.90
CA ASP A 232 33.82 6.86 2.93
C ASP A 232 34.16 5.54 2.19
N ASP A 233 33.66 4.41 2.71
CA ASP A 233 33.78 3.11 2.05
C ASP A 233 32.54 2.80 1.18
N PRO A 234 32.65 1.94 0.15
CA PRO A 234 31.49 1.52 -0.64
C PRO A 234 30.41 0.84 0.21
N VAL A 235 29.15 1.23 0.01
CA VAL A 235 27.99 0.69 0.72
C VAL A 235 26.99 0.09 -0.25
N LEU A 236 26.63 -1.18 -0.04
CA LEU A 236 25.46 -1.81 -0.63
C LEU A 236 24.29 -1.65 0.34
N VAL A 237 23.13 -1.24 -0.16
CA VAL A 237 21.95 -0.98 0.68
C VAL A 237 20.75 -1.72 0.13
N GLN A 238 20.04 -2.42 1.00
CA GLN A 238 18.68 -2.88 0.74
C GLN A 238 17.74 -2.26 1.77
N VAL A 239 16.72 -1.53 1.28
CA VAL A 239 15.64 -1.01 2.13
C VAL A 239 14.37 -1.79 1.81
N SER A 240 14.00 -2.73 2.68
CA SER A 240 12.83 -3.58 2.49
C SER A 240 12.37 -4.22 3.80
N ARG A 241 11.13 -4.71 3.83
CA ARG A 241 10.74 -5.69 4.85
C ARG A 241 11.62 -6.94 4.74
N TYR A 242 11.82 -7.62 5.86
CA TYR A 242 12.42 -8.96 5.89
C TYR A 242 11.36 -9.97 5.46
N ASP A 243 11.22 -10.14 4.17
CA ASP A 243 10.15 -10.91 3.56
C ASP A 243 10.74 -11.79 2.45
N PRO A 244 10.24 -13.03 2.24
CA PRO A 244 10.79 -13.95 1.25
C PRO A 244 10.89 -13.33 -0.14
N TRP A 245 9.92 -12.51 -0.53
CA TRP A 245 9.84 -11.88 -1.85
C TRP A 245 10.82 -10.73 -2.02
N LYS A 246 11.51 -10.33 -0.95
CA LYS A 246 12.59 -9.34 -0.98
C LYS A 246 13.97 -10.00 -1.03
N ASP A 247 14.02 -11.33 -0.92
CA ASP A 247 15.24 -12.14 -0.95
C ASP A 247 16.41 -11.56 -0.14
N PRO A 248 16.22 -11.33 1.17
CA PRO A 248 17.28 -10.78 2.01
C PRO A 248 18.53 -11.67 2.07
N LEU A 249 18.36 -12.99 1.91
CA LEU A 249 19.47 -13.95 1.93
C LEU A 249 20.29 -13.90 0.64
N GLY A 250 19.64 -13.82 -0.52
CA GLY A 250 20.33 -13.62 -1.80
C GLY A 250 21.13 -12.32 -1.85
N VAL A 251 20.65 -11.25 -1.19
CA VAL A 251 21.41 -10.00 -1.04
C VAL A 251 22.69 -10.20 -0.21
N ILE A 252 22.64 -10.99 0.86
CA ILE A 252 23.82 -11.32 1.67
C ILE A 252 24.82 -12.15 0.85
N ASP A 253 24.35 -13.12 0.07
CA ASP A 253 25.22 -13.95 -0.77
C ASP A 253 25.88 -13.14 -1.90
N ALA A 254 25.14 -12.21 -2.50
CA ALA A 254 25.68 -11.23 -3.45
C ALA A 254 26.76 -10.35 -2.78
N PHE A 255 26.49 -9.84 -1.59
CA PHE A 255 27.46 -9.07 -0.81
C PHE A 255 28.73 -9.88 -0.49
N ARG A 256 28.60 -11.13 0.00
CA ARG A 256 29.74 -12.03 0.28
C ARG A 256 30.60 -12.23 -0.96
N SER A 257 29.99 -12.31 -2.14
CA SER A 257 30.70 -12.43 -3.41
C SER A 257 31.45 -11.15 -3.80
N ILE A 258 30.83 -9.98 -3.62
CA ILE A 258 31.47 -8.67 -3.90
C ILE A 258 32.61 -8.39 -2.92
N LYS A 259 32.43 -8.75 -1.64
CA LYS A 259 33.42 -8.52 -0.58
C LYS A 259 34.76 -9.21 -0.81
N ARG A 260 34.77 -10.34 -1.55
CA ARG A 260 36.02 -10.99 -1.98
C ARG A 260 36.86 -10.13 -2.93
N GLN A 261 36.22 -9.25 -3.69
CA GLN A 261 36.87 -8.36 -4.66
C GLN A 261 37.08 -6.94 -4.10
N ILE A 262 36.17 -6.50 -3.22
CA ILE A 262 36.21 -5.18 -2.57
C ILE A 262 36.18 -5.41 -1.04
N PRO A 263 37.32 -5.62 -0.38
CA PRO A 263 37.35 -5.97 1.05
C PRO A 263 36.68 -4.95 1.97
N GLY A 264 36.71 -3.66 1.60
CA GLY A 264 36.11 -2.55 2.35
C GLY A 264 34.60 -2.35 2.14
N VAL A 265 33.95 -3.12 1.25
CA VAL A 265 32.51 -2.95 1.01
C VAL A 265 31.69 -3.31 2.25
N GLN A 266 30.66 -2.52 2.51
CA GLN A 266 29.70 -2.71 3.60
C GLN A 266 28.33 -3.07 3.03
N LEU A 267 27.56 -3.84 3.79
CA LEU A 267 26.15 -4.11 3.51
C LEU A 267 25.30 -3.53 4.62
N VAL A 268 24.29 -2.74 4.24
CA VAL A 268 23.30 -2.18 5.16
C VAL A 268 21.92 -2.67 4.73
N MET A 269 21.29 -3.47 5.58
CA MET A 269 19.93 -3.93 5.40
C MET A 269 19.02 -3.16 6.34
N ILE A 270 18.15 -2.32 5.77
CA ILE A 270 17.24 -1.44 6.51
C ILE A 270 15.83 -2.01 6.37
N GLY A 271 15.28 -2.49 7.48
CA GLY A 271 13.90 -2.96 7.55
C GLY A 271 13.11 -2.21 8.62
N SER A 272 11.83 -1.99 8.34
CA SER A 272 10.84 -1.66 9.37
C SER A 272 10.14 -2.95 9.74
N MET A 273 10.21 -3.32 11.01
CA MET A 273 9.45 -4.44 11.56
C MET A 273 8.03 -3.95 11.82
N ALA A 274 7.08 -4.40 11.01
CA ALA A 274 5.66 -4.15 11.31
C ALA A 274 5.26 -5.09 12.46
N HIS A 275 4.55 -4.58 13.47
CA HIS A 275 4.17 -5.36 14.66
C HIS A 275 3.25 -6.55 14.33
N ASP A 276 2.63 -6.53 13.15
CA ASP A 276 1.71 -7.53 12.59
C ASP A 276 2.36 -8.52 11.61
N ASP A 277 3.70 -8.52 11.46
CA ASP A 277 4.42 -9.40 10.52
C ASP A 277 5.38 -10.38 11.24
N PRO A 278 4.86 -11.45 11.89
CA PRO A 278 5.69 -12.44 12.58
C PRO A 278 6.67 -13.17 11.66
N GLU A 279 6.32 -13.35 10.38
CA GLU A 279 7.21 -13.87 9.33
C GLU A 279 8.45 -12.97 9.15
N GLY A 280 8.26 -11.66 9.31
CA GLY A 280 9.34 -10.66 9.28
C GLY A 280 10.45 -10.93 10.28
N MET A 281 10.09 -11.34 11.50
CA MET A 281 11.07 -11.66 12.55
C MET A 281 11.85 -12.94 12.25
N GLU A 282 11.20 -13.94 11.66
CA GLU A 282 11.85 -15.18 11.25
C GLU A 282 12.92 -14.91 10.19
N TYR A 283 12.56 -14.19 9.11
CA TYR A 283 13.51 -13.83 8.06
C TYR A 283 14.64 -12.94 8.58
N TYR A 284 14.34 -11.98 9.44
CA TYR A 284 15.38 -11.19 10.10
C TYR A 284 16.36 -12.06 10.88
N GLN A 285 15.87 -13.06 11.62
CA GLN A 285 16.76 -13.94 12.38
C GLN A 285 17.64 -14.78 11.45
N ARG A 286 17.10 -15.28 10.33
CA ARG A 286 17.89 -15.99 9.31
C ARG A 286 18.99 -15.15 8.68
N THR A 287 18.87 -13.82 8.66
CA THR A 287 19.93 -12.94 8.14
C THR A 287 21.13 -12.79 9.08
N LYS A 288 21.02 -13.23 10.34
CA LYS A 288 22.11 -13.15 11.32
C LYS A 288 23.02 -14.36 11.31
N ASP A 289 22.58 -15.47 10.71
CA ASP A 289 23.30 -16.74 10.63
C ASP A 289 24.31 -16.74 9.44
#